data_AF-A0A2N9EFH5-F1
#
_entry.id   AF-A0A2N9EFH5-F1
#
_cell.length_a   1.000
_cell.length_b   1.000
_cell.length_c   1.000
_cell.angle_alpha   90.00
_cell.angle_beta   90.00
_cell.angle_gamma   90.00
#
_symmetry.space_group_name_H-M   'P 1'
#
loop_
_entity.id
_entity.type
_entity.pdbx_description
1 polymer ?
#
loop_
_entity_poly.entity_id
_entity_poly.type
_entity_poly.pdbx_seq_one_letter_code
_entity_poly.pdbx_strand_id
1 'polypeptide(L)'
;MSLMDSNTDLRRRNPPRLREIEALIISAQDLKNVKHVTKMRAYAVVYVQKDIHVAKTHVDEHGGTNPTWNEVVKVRFEEGLPESDVMAALNVDIYAHGHVREKPVGSARVLLCDVLKGGEASEPSDNPIQCITVQVWRPSGRPQGLLNLWVPPTGRFLIRRESLSFSIQEEAVAEEECVEVEN
;
A
#
# COMPACT_ATOMS: atom_id res chain seq x y z
N MET A 1 9.44 -45.55 37.77
CA MET A 1 8.19 -45.10 37.11
C MET A 1 8.38 -43.62 36.79
N SER A 2 8.82 -43.33 35.57
CA SER A 2 9.15 -41.99 35.08
C SER A 2 7.86 -41.32 34.62
N LEU A 3 7.54 -40.17 35.22
CA LEU A 3 6.53 -39.26 34.69
C LEU A 3 7.18 -38.44 33.59
N MET A 4 6.58 -38.50 32.41
CA MET A 4 7.02 -37.87 31.18
C MET A 4 6.87 -36.35 31.29
N ASP A 5 7.98 -35.63 31.15
CA ASP A 5 7.97 -34.21 30.80
C ASP A 5 7.53 -34.06 29.34
N SER A 6 6.22 -34.03 29.11
CA SER A 6 5.63 -33.60 27.85
C SER A 6 5.47 -32.08 27.86
N ASN A 7 6.58 -31.34 27.83
CA ASN A 7 6.56 -29.92 27.54
C ASN A 7 7.15 -29.69 26.15
N THR A 8 6.25 -29.92 25.19
CA THR A 8 6.18 -29.37 23.84
C THR A 8 7.41 -28.62 23.37
N ASP A 9 8.03 -29.25 22.38
CA ASP A 9 8.95 -28.76 21.38
C ASP A 9 8.34 -27.55 20.61
N LEU A 10 8.05 -26.43 21.30
CA LEU A 10 7.89 -25.11 20.70
C LEU A 10 9.28 -24.62 20.30
N ARG A 11 9.81 -25.34 19.32
CA ARG A 11 11.04 -25.06 18.60
C ARG A 11 11.09 -23.57 18.33
N ARG A 12 12.22 -22.98 18.71
CA ARG A 12 12.75 -21.72 18.18
C ARG A 12 12.54 -21.70 16.65
N ARG A 13 11.39 -21.22 16.18
CA ARG A 13 11.27 -20.76 14.79
C ARG A 13 11.96 -19.42 14.78
N ASN A 14 13.00 -19.28 13.97
CA ASN A 14 13.51 -17.98 13.62
C ASN A 14 12.32 -17.14 13.12
N PRO A 15 12.25 -15.84 13.48
CA PRO A 15 11.18 -14.99 13.01
C PRO A 15 11.12 -15.05 11.47
N PRO A 16 9.93 -15.13 10.88
CA PRO A 16 9.79 -15.18 9.43
C PRO A 16 10.42 -13.93 8.82
N ARG A 17 11.14 -14.11 7.71
CA ARG A 17 11.66 -12.97 6.96
C ARG A 17 10.49 -12.23 6.34
N LEU A 18 10.54 -10.90 6.40
CA LEU A 18 9.47 -10.04 5.89
C LEU A 18 9.94 -9.29 4.66
N ARG A 19 9.07 -9.23 3.65
CA ARG A 19 9.17 -8.34 2.50
C ARG A 19 8.21 -7.16 2.68
N GLU A 20 8.48 -6.07 1.99
CA GLU A 20 7.66 -4.86 1.99
C GLU A 20 7.24 -4.49 0.58
N ILE A 21 6.00 -4.01 0.45
CA ILE A 21 5.44 -3.42 -0.77
C ILE A 21 4.86 -2.05 -0.47
N GLU A 22 5.09 -1.10 -1.37
CA GLU A 22 4.47 0.22 -1.39
C GLU A 22 3.33 0.28 -2.40
N ALA A 23 2.26 0.98 -2.05
CA ALA A 23 1.16 1.27 -2.95
C ALA A 23 0.65 2.70 -2.73
N LEU A 24 0.41 3.43 -3.81
CA LEU A 24 -0.29 4.72 -3.75
C LEU A 24 -1.78 4.45 -3.87
N ILE A 25 -2.52 4.67 -2.80
CA ILE A 25 -3.98 4.58 -2.80
C ILE A 25 -4.53 5.95 -3.20
N ILE A 26 -5.05 6.06 -4.42
CA ILE A 26 -5.38 7.34 -5.04
C ILE A 26 -6.78 7.76 -4.66
N SER A 27 -7.78 7.02 -5.13
CA SER A 27 -9.18 7.39 -4.98
C SER A 27 -10.10 6.21 -5.20
N ALA A 28 -11.36 6.35 -4.80
CA ALA A 28 -12.43 5.48 -5.24
C ALA A 28 -13.60 6.28 -5.79
N GLN A 29 -14.43 5.63 -6.61
CA GLN A 29 -15.54 6.25 -7.31
C GLN A 29 -16.79 5.36 -7.21
N ASP A 30 -17.97 5.98 -7.16
CA ASP A 30 -19.27 5.31 -7.10
C ASP A 30 -19.39 4.20 -6.03
N LEU A 31 -18.81 4.45 -4.85
CA LEU A 31 -18.94 3.53 -3.72
C LEU A 31 -20.38 3.49 -3.22
N LYS A 32 -20.80 2.32 -2.69
CA LYS A 32 -22.09 2.21 -2.02
C LYS A 32 -22.14 3.14 -0.80
N ASN A 33 -23.10 4.06 -0.77
CA ASN A 33 -23.35 4.83 0.44
C ASN A 33 -23.95 3.94 1.55
N VAL A 34 -23.21 3.79 2.66
CA VAL A 34 -23.60 3.02 3.87
C VAL A 34 -23.99 3.92 5.06
N LYS A 35 -23.96 5.25 4.87
CA LYS A 35 -24.37 6.27 5.83
C LYS A 35 -25.55 7.06 5.24
N HIS A 36 -26.76 6.68 5.61
CA HIS A 36 -27.98 7.30 5.07
C HIS A 36 -28.34 8.64 5.72
N VAL A 37 -27.80 8.93 6.91
CA VAL A 37 -28.13 10.12 7.71
C VAL A 37 -27.02 11.15 7.69
N THR A 38 -25.76 10.71 7.78
CA THR A 38 -24.59 11.57 7.82
C THR A 38 -23.79 11.45 6.53
N LYS A 39 -22.95 12.45 6.25
CA LYS A 39 -21.95 12.33 5.19
C LYS A 39 -21.06 11.10 5.42
N MET A 40 -20.79 10.37 4.35
CA MET A 40 -19.86 9.25 4.39
C MET A 40 -18.43 9.81 4.37
N ARG A 41 -17.63 9.38 5.35
CA ARG A 41 -16.21 9.72 5.44
C ARG A 41 -15.43 8.43 5.31
N ALA A 42 -14.61 8.30 4.29
CA ALA A 42 -14.07 7.00 3.91
C ALA A 42 -12.56 6.92 4.11
N TYR A 43 -12.08 5.74 4.49
CA TYR A 43 -10.66 5.44 4.58
C TYR A 43 -10.41 4.00 4.12
N ALA A 44 -9.19 3.72 3.67
CA ALA A 44 -8.78 2.42 3.20
C ALA A 44 -7.86 1.72 4.19
N VAL A 45 -8.00 0.40 4.27
CA VAL A 45 -7.18 -0.52 5.06
C VAL A 45 -6.50 -1.46 4.08
N VAL A 46 -5.17 -1.44 4.05
CA VAL A 46 -4.37 -2.15 3.04
C VAL A 46 -3.48 -3.19 3.70
N TYR A 47 -3.50 -4.41 3.16
CA TYR A 47 -2.75 -5.54 3.71
C TYR A 47 -2.54 -6.63 2.66
N VAL A 48 -1.51 -7.46 2.87
CA VAL A 48 -1.37 -8.75 2.20
C VAL A 48 -1.85 -9.85 3.15
N GLN A 49 -1.28 -9.87 4.36
CA GLN A 49 -1.67 -10.73 5.47
C GLN A 49 -2.14 -9.85 6.65
N LYS A 50 -3.41 -9.99 7.07
CA LYS A 50 -3.99 -9.13 8.14
C LYS A 50 -3.31 -9.29 9.49
N ASP A 51 -2.73 -10.46 9.75
CA ASP A 51 -2.05 -10.85 10.98
C ASP A 51 -0.59 -10.39 11.05
N ILE A 52 0.00 -9.97 9.91
CA ILE A 52 1.39 -9.50 9.83
C ILE A 52 1.47 -7.98 9.89
N HIS A 53 0.85 -7.30 8.94
CA HIS A 53 0.88 -5.83 8.89
C HIS A 53 -0.33 -5.29 8.13
N VAL A 54 -0.94 -4.27 8.71
CA VAL A 54 -2.07 -3.55 8.15
C VAL A 54 -1.73 -2.06 8.14
N ALA A 55 -1.78 -1.45 6.96
CA ALA A 55 -1.67 -0.01 6.80
C ALA A 55 -3.06 0.63 6.66
N LYS A 56 -3.19 1.88 7.07
CA LYS A 56 -4.42 2.66 6.91
C LYS A 56 -4.10 3.99 6.24
N THR A 57 -4.97 4.42 5.35
CA THR A 57 -4.95 5.80 4.84
C THR A 57 -5.56 6.75 5.87
N HIS A 58 -5.40 8.04 5.65
CA HIS A 58 -6.23 9.05 6.29
C HIS A 58 -7.71 8.89 5.90
N VAL A 59 -8.57 9.54 6.70
CA VAL A 59 -10.00 9.62 6.44
C VAL A 59 -10.27 10.79 5.51
N ASP A 60 -10.87 10.52 4.36
CA ASP A 60 -11.43 11.57 3.53
C ASP A 60 -12.76 12.04 4.13
N GLU A 61 -12.75 13.26 4.65
CA GLU A 61 -13.88 13.92 5.30
C GLU A 61 -14.95 14.40 4.29
N HIS A 62 -14.59 14.54 3.00
CA HIS A 62 -15.39 15.29 2.04
C HIS A 62 -15.83 14.50 0.80
N GLY A 63 -15.10 13.47 0.36
CA GLY A 63 -15.39 12.79 -0.90
C GLY A 63 -16.66 11.93 -0.92
N GLY A 64 -17.23 11.58 0.24
CA GLY A 64 -18.49 10.83 0.27
C GLY A 64 -18.35 9.45 -0.38
N THR A 65 -19.10 9.21 -1.45
CA THR A 65 -19.02 7.99 -2.28
C THR A 65 -17.86 8.00 -3.29
N ASN A 66 -17.16 9.13 -3.41
CA ASN A 66 -16.03 9.31 -4.32
C ASN A 66 -14.79 9.81 -3.56
N PRO A 67 -14.27 9.02 -2.60
CA PRO A 67 -13.18 9.49 -1.75
C PRO A 67 -11.86 9.64 -2.51
N THR A 68 -11.03 10.58 -2.08
CA THR A 68 -9.65 10.77 -2.56
C THR A 68 -8.68 10.74 -1.39
N TRP A 69 -7.72 9.83 -1.43
CA TRP A 69 -6.70 9.66 -0.39
C TRP A 69 -5.31 10.10 -0.88
N ASN A 70 -4.91 9.80 -2.11
CA ASN A 70 -3.57 10.13 -2.64
C ASN A 70 -2.43 9.85 -1.64
N GLU A 71 -2.46 8.68 -1.01
CA GLU A 71 -1.55 8.34 0.08
C GLU A 71 -0.74 7.08 -0.22
N VAL A 72 0.58 7.17 -0.06
CA VAL A 72 1.48 6.01 -0.18
C VAL A 72 1.46 5.24 1.13
N VAL A 73 1.05 3.98 1.06
CA VAL A 73 1.07 3.04 2.18
C VAL A 73 2.18 2.02 1.99
N LYS A 74 2.78 1.58 3.10
CA LYS A 74 3.77 0.51 3.16
C LYS A 74 3.17 -0.70 3.87
N VAL A 75 3.21 -1.86 3.23
CA VAL A 75 2.66 -3.11 3.77
C VAL A 75 3.76 -4.16 3.83
N ARG A 76 3.82 -4.89 4.93
CA ARG A 76 4.79 -5.97 5.15
C ARG A 76 4.09 -7.32 5.14
N PHE A 77 4.78 -8.33 4.65
CA PHE A 77 4.26 -9.69 4.51
C PHE A 77 5.41 -10.69 4.54
N GLU A 78 5.11 -11.96 4.75
CA GLU A 78 6.12 -13.01 4.80
C GLU A 78 6.77 -13.20 3.41
N GLU A 79 8.10 -13.20 3.36
CA GLU A 79 8.89 -13.36 2.14
C GLU A 79 8.64 -14.73 1.46
N GLY A 80 8.35 -15.76 2.27
CA GLY A 80 8.12 -17.13 1.81
C GLY A 80 6.70 -17.39 1.26
N LEU A 81 5.85 -16.38 1.14
CA LEU A 81 4.56 -16.53 0.47
C LEU A 81 4.80 -16.93 -1.00
N PRO A 82 4.29 -18.09 -1.46
CA PRO A 82 4.45 -18.47 -2.86
C PRO A 82 3.77 -17.42 -3.73
N GLU A 83 4.50 -16.78 -4.65
CA GLU A 83 3.92 -15.79 -5.58
C GLU A 83 2.85 -16.43 -6.52
N SER A 84 2.89 -17.76 -6.68
CA SER A 84 1.87 -18.56 -7.38
C SER A 84 0.63 -18.87 -6.54
N ASP A 85 0.63 -18.52 -5.25
CA ASP A 85 -0.56 -18.68 -4.41
C ASP A 85 -1.56 -17.60 -4.80
N VAL A 86 -2.75 -18.01 -5.23
CA VAL A 86 -3.86 -17.10 -5.54
C VAL A 86 -4.19 -16.22 -4.33
N MET A 87 -3.79 -16.62 -3.12
CA MET A 87 -3.91 -15.85 -1.87
C MET A 87 -2.93 -14.69 -1.71
N ALA A 88 -1.82 -14.66 -2.47
CA ALA A 88 -0.84 -13.57 -2.46
C ALA A 88 -1.38 -12.34 -3.21
N ALA A 89 -2.16 -11.52 -2.51
CA ALA A 89 -2.78 -10.32 -3.07
C ALA A 89 -2.63 -9.13 -2.13
N LEU A 90 -2.50 -7.94 -2.71
CA LEU A 90 -2.72 -6.68 -2.02
C LEU A 90 -4.24 -6.46 -1.90
N ASN A 91 -4.75 -6.59 -0.68
CA ASN A 91 -6.17 -6.38 -0.38
C ASN A 91 -6.36 -4.96 0.12
N VAL A 92 -7.43 -4.31 -0.33
CA VAL A 92 -7.83 -2.96 0.07
C VAL A 92 -9.27 -3.03 0.56
N ASP A 93 -9.46 -2.98 1.88
CA ASP A 93 -10.78 -2.90 2.50
C ASP A 93 -11.13 -1.41 2.74
N ILE A 94 -12.28 -0.96 2.26
CA ILE A 94 -12.75 0.43 2.39
C ILE A 94 -13.81 0.49 3.49
N TYR A 95 -13.63 1.41 4.42
CA TYR A 95 -14.54 1.63 5.54
C TYR A 95 -15.07 3.06 5.57
N ALA A 96 -16.33 3.20 5.99
CA ALA A 96 -16.90 4.46 6.38
C ALA A 96 -16.62 4.70 7.87
N HIS A 97 -15.82 5.72 8.16
CA HIS A 97 -15.55 6.20 9.49
C HIS A 97 -16.86 6.58 10.21
N GLY A 98 -16.91 6.36 11.51
CA GLY A 98 -18.11 6.57 12.31
C GLY A 98 -17.80 6.77 13.77
N HIS A 99 -18.69 7.49 14.47
CA HIS A 99 -18.51 7.81 15.88
C HIS A 99 -18.52 6.58 16.80
N VAL A 100 -19.36 5.58 16.49
CA VAL A 100 -19.52 4.38 17.34
C VAL A 100 -18.80 3.17 16.75
N ARG A 101 -18.95 2.96 15.43
CA ARG A 101 -18.32 1.85 14.72
C ARG A 101 -18.09 2.22 13.26
N GLU A 102 -16.99 1.72 12.73
CA GLU A 102 -16.66 1.75 11.32
C GLU A 102 -17.57 0.78 10.56
N LYS A 103 -18.07 1.22 9.39
CA LYS A 103 -18.93 0.38 8.55
C LYS A 103 -18.18 -0.06 7.30
N PRO A 104 -18.14 -1.36 6.95
CA PRO A 104 -17.52 -1.81 5.73
C PRO A 104 -18.32 -1.28 4.52
N VAL A 105 -17.61 -0.72 3.55
CA VAL A 105 -18.18 -0.20 2.30
C VAL A 105 -18.01 -1.22 1.18
N GLY A 106 -16.79 -1.75 1.06
CA GLY A 106 -16.43 -2.78 0.10
C GLY A 106 -14.94 -3.10 0.15
N SER A 107 -14.52 -4.07 -0.64
CA SER A 107 -13.13 -4.50 -0.75
C SER A 107 -12.71 -4.64 -2.20
N ALA A 108 -11.45 -4.36 -2.47
CA ALA A 108 -10.80 -4.62 -3.76
C ALA A 108 -9.52 -5.43 -3.52
N ARG A 109 -9.06 -6.10 -4.59
CA ARG A 109 -7.97 -7.06 -4.50
C ARG A 109 -7.14 -7.03 -5.78
N VAL A 110 -5.82 -6.97 -5.62
CA VAL A 110 -4.83 -6.95 -6.69
C VAL A 110 -3.84 -8.07 -6.44
N LEU A 111 -3.69 -9.00 -7.38
CA LEU A 111 -2.75 -10.12 -7.20
C LEU A 111 -1.31 -9.60 -7.25
N LEU A 112 -0.46 -10.09 -6.34
CA LEU A 112 0.94 -9.66 -6.29
C LEU A 112 1.70 -10.08 -7.56
N CYS A 113 1.36 -11.22 -8.17
CA CYS A 113 1.95 -11.66 -9.44
C CYS A 113 1.64 -10.73 -10.63
N ASP A 114 0.52 -10.01 -10.59
CA ASP A 114 0.12 -9.11 -11.68
C ASP A 114 0.90 -7.79 -11.63
N VAL A 115 1.34 -7.40 -10.44
CA VAL A 115 1.98 -6.10 -10.19
C VAL A 115 3.47 -6.19 -9.90
N LEU A 116 3.94 -7.25 -9.25
CA LEU A 116 5.37 -7.48 -8.98
C LEU A 116 5.95 -8.32 -10.12
N LYS A 117 6.66 -7.67 -11.05
CA LYS A 117 7.21 -8.34 -12.25
C LYS A 117 8.73 -8.49 -12.25
N GLY A 118 9.35 -8.41 -11.07
CA GLY A 118 10.77 -8.73 -10.90
C GLY A 118 11.69 -7.73 -11.57
N GLY A 119 12.01 -6.65 -10.85
CA GLY A 119 13.26 -5.92 -11.03
C GLY A 119 13.91 -5.82 -9.66
N GLU A 120 15.18 -6.21 -9.53
CA GLU A 120 15.92 -5.85 -8.33
C GLU A 120 15.99 -4.32 -8.25
N ALA A 121 16.00 -3.74 -7.05
CA ALA A 121 16.15 -2.28 -6.92
C ALA A 121 17.46 -1.75 -7.55
N SER A 122 18.45 -2.63 -7.73
CA SER A 122 19.72 -2.43 -8.43
C SER A 122 19.57 -2.40 -9.95
N GLU A 123 18.66 -3.17 -10.52
CA GLU A 123 18.41 -3.26 -11.97
C GLU A 123 16.90 -3.12 -12.24
N PRO A 124 16.39 -1.88 -12.24
CA PRO A 124 15.00 -1.63 -12.60
C PRO A 124 14.80 -2.08 -14.05
N SER A 125 14.11 -3.21 -14.23
CA SER A 125 13.51 -3.56 -15.52
C SER A 125 12.71 -2.36 -16.04
N ASP A 126 12.66 -2.16 -17.36
CA ASP A 126 11.94 -1.07 -18.03
C ASP A 126 10.40 -1.24 -17.97
N ASN A 127 9.88 -1.54 -16.78
CA ASN A 127 8.48 -1.74 -16.47
C ASN A 127 7.96 -0.45 -15.81
N PRO A 128 7.21 0.40 -16.54
CA PRO A 128 6.67 1.62 -15.96
C PRO A 128 5.65 1.30 -14.87
N ILE A 129 5.58 2.17 -13.84
CA ILE A 129 4.54 2.10 -12.82
C ILE A 129 3.19 2.34 -13.50
N GLN A 130 2.27 1.38 -13.39
CA GLN A 130 0.96 1.47 -14.03
C GLN A 130 -0.10 1.98 -13.06
N CYS A 131 -1.03 2.78 -13.60
CA CYS A 131 -2.27 3.10 -12.92
C CYS A 131 -3.23 1.92 -13.05
N ILE A 132 -3.68 1.40 -11.92
CA ILE A 132 -4.57 0.25 -11.86
C ILE A 132 -5.92 0.72 -11.34
N THR A 133 -6.97 0.42 -12.10
CA THR A 133 -8.36 0.60 -11.66
C THR A 133 -8.97 -0.77 -11.42
N VAL A 134 -9.41 -1.03 -10.20
CA VAL A 134 -9.99 -2.32 -9.80
C VAL A 134 -11.43 -2.18 -9.30
N GLN A 135 -12.23 -3.20 -9.57
CA GLN A 135 -13.62 -3.29 -9.11
C GLN A 135 -13.68 -3.43 -7.59
N VAL A 136 -14.50 -2.59 -6.94
CA VAL A 136 -14.83 -2.75 -5.53
C VAL A 136 -16.03 -3.69 -5.39
N TRP A 137 -15.92 -4.64 -4.46
CA TRP A 137 -16.94 -5.62 -4.14
C TRP A 137 -17.54 -5.32 -2.78
N ARG A 138 -18.87 -5.20 -2.72
CA ARG A 138 -19.57 -4.94 -1.46
C ARG A 138 -19.52 -6.18 -0.57
N PRO A 139 -19.74 -6.04 0.75
CA PRO A 139 -19.93 -7.18 1.65
C PRO A 139 -21.05 -8.13 1.21
N SER A 140 -22.00 -7.64 0.40
CA SER A 140 -23.07 -8.45 -0.21
C SER A 140 -22.60 -9.33 -1.39
N GLY A 141 -21.33 -9.28 -1.77
CA GLY A 141 -20.79 -9.94 -2.97
C GLY A 141 -21.17 -9.29 -4.31
N ARG A 142 -21.85 -8.14 -4.31
CA ARG A 142 -22.19 -7.43 -5.56
C ARG A 142 -21.10 -6.40 -5.90
N PRO A 143 -20.69 -6.28 -7.16
CA PRO A 143 -19.76 -5.25 -7.58
C PRO A 143 -20.44 -3.87 -7.50
N GLN A 144 -19.74 -2.89 -6.94
CA GLN A 144 -20.14 -1.48 -6.98
C GLN A 144 -18.94 -0.58 -6.67
N GLY A 145 -18.65 0.34 -7.58
CA GLY A 145 -17.58 1.33 -7.47
C GLY A 145 -16.22 0.82 -7.95
N LEU A 146 -15.29 1.76 -8.15
CA LEU A 146 -13.96 1.51 -8.67
C LEU A 146 -12.91 2.09 -7.72
N LEU A 147 -11.79 1.41 -7.54
CA LEU A 147 -10.63 1.88 -6.78
C LEU A 147 -9.47 2.12 -7.74
N ASN A 148 -8.84 3.29 -7.66
CA ASN A 148 -7.66 3.65 -8.41
C ASN A 148 -6.43 3.60 -7.49
N LEU A 149 -5.38 2.90 -7.90
CA LEU A 149 -4.14 2.79 -7.15
C LEU A 149 -2.94 2.57 -8.07
N TRP A 150 -1.74 2.91 -7.60
CA TRP A 150 -0.47 2.57 -8.24
C TRP A 150 0.31 1.58 -7.38
N VAL A 151 0.91 0.60 -8.03
CA VAL A 151 1.84 -0.34 -7.39
C VAL A 151 3.12 -0.38 -8.22
N PRO A 152 4.29 -0.02 -7.64
CA PRO A 152 5.56 -0.11 -8.33
C PRO A 152 5.92 -1.57 -8.65
N PRO A 153 6.40 -1.89 -9.86
CA PRO A 153 6.78 -3.25 -10.23
C PRO A 153 7.90 -3.87 -9.40
N THR A 154 8.76 -3.03 -8.83
CA THR A 154 9.83 -3.40 -7.89
C THR A 154 9.33 -3.59 -6.45
N GLY A 155 8.06 -3.24 -6.19
CA GLY A 155 7.46 -3.19 -4.87
C GLY A 155 7.80 -1.94 -4.06
N ARG A 156 8.61 -1.00 -4.57
CA ARG A 156 8.92 0.28 -3.90
C ARG A 156 8.98 1.41 -4.91
N PHE A 157 8.47 2.59 -4.54
CA PHE A 157 8.64 3.79 -5.33
C PHE A 157 10.12 4.16 -5.29
N LEU A 158 10.83 3.91 -6.38
CA LEU A 158 12.23 4.30 -6.50
C LEU A 158 12.31 5.83 -6.47
N ILE A 159 13.20 6.38 -5.64
CA ILE A 159 13.61 7.77 -5.79
C ILE A 159 14.29 7.83 -7.16
N ARG A 160 13.69 8.57 -8.08
CA ARG A 160 14.27 8.81 -9.39
C ARG A 160 15.66 9.42 -9.16
N ARG A 161 16.71 8.76 -9.65
CA ARG A 161 18.10 9.21 -9.49
C ARG A 161 18.35 10.63 -10.03
N GLU A 162 17.46 11.10 -10.90
CA GLU A 162 17.40 12.46 -11.46
C GLU A 162 17.03 13.53 -10.42
N SER A 163 16.41 13.14 -9.30
CA SER A 163 16.13 14.05 -8.18
C SER A 163 17.35 14.28 -7.29
N LEU A 164 18.40 13.45 -7.39
CA LEU A 164 19.69 13.68 -6.73
C LEU A 164 20.62 14.58 -7.55
N SER A 165 20.41 14.69 -8.87
CA SER A 165 21.22 15.58 -9.72
C SER A 165 20.83 17.05 -9.61
N PHE A 166 19.60 17.36 -9.16
CA PHE A 166 19.18 18.76 -8.97
C PHE A 166 19.80 19.41 -7.73
N SER A 167 20.03 18.65 -6.66
CA SER A 167 20.62 19.19 -5.43
C SER A 167 22.13 19.46 -5.55
N ILE A 168 22.85 18.73 -6.40
CA ILE A 168 24.29 18.94 -6.60
C ILE A 168 24.55 20.21 -7.43
N GLN A 169 23.63 20.57 -8.33
CA GLN A 169 23.80 21.75 -9.17
C GLN A 169 23.46 23.06 -8.45
N GLU A 170 22.57 23.03 -7.45
CA GLU A 170 22.19 24.23 -6.69
C GLU A 170 23.28 24.65 -5.68
N GLU A 171 24.04 23.69 -5.13
CA GLU A 171 25.21 23.98 -4.29
C GLU A 171 26.41 24.53 -5.10
N ALA A 172 26.67 24.01 -6.30
CA ALA A 172 27.80 24.44 -7.13
C ALA A 172 27.64 25.87 -7.69
N VAL A 173 26.41 26.33 -7.92
CA VAL A 173 26.14 27.69 -8.39
C VAL A 173 26.26 28.72 -7.27
N ALA A 174 26.00 28.34 -6.01
CA ALA A 174 26.15 29.22 -4.85
C ALA A 174 27.62 29.48 -4.45
N GLU A 175 28.53 28.55 -4.76
CA GLU A 175 29.96 28.73 -4.47
C GLU A 175 30.69 29.61 -5.51
N GLU A 176 30.21 29.68 -6.76
CA GLU A 176 30.82 30.54 -7.78
C GLU A 176 30.45 32.04 -7.63
N GLU A 177 29.28 32.38 -7.05
CA GLU A 177 28.86 33.78 -6.87
C GLU A 177 29.59 34.49 -5.71
N CYS A 178 30.25 33.74 -4.81
CA CYS A 178 30.93 34.30 -3.64
C CYS A 178 32.38 34.76 -3.91
N VAL A 179 32.94 34.55 -5.11
CA VAL A 179 34.36 34.84 -5.40
C VAL A 179 34.56 36.17 -6.18
N GLU A 180 33.51 36.82 -6.67
CA GLU A 180 33.60 38.08 -7.41
C GLU A 180 33.18 39.34 -6.63
N VAL A 181 33.60 39.53 -5.37
CA VAL A 181 33.65 40.88 -4.77
C VAL A 181 34.80 41.00 -3.76
N GLU A 182 36.01 41.31 -4.23
CA GLU A 182 36.95 42.18 -3.50
C GLU A 182 38.05 42.69 -4.44
N ASN A 183 37.95 43.96 -4.80
CA ASN A 183 39.03 44.82 -5.30
C ASN A 183 38.90 46.17 -4.60
#